data_AF-A0A1C2D945-F1
#
_entry.id   AF-A0A1C2D945-F1
#
_cell.length_a   1.000
_cell.length_b   1.000
_cell.length_c   1.000
_cell.angle_alpha   90.00
_cell.angle_beta   90.00
_cell.angle_gamma   90.00
#
_symmetry.space_group_name_H-M   'P 1'
#
loop_
_entity.id
_entity.type
_entity.pdbx_description
1 polymer ?
#
loop_
_entity_poly.entity_id
_entity_poly.type
_entity_poly.pdbx_seq_one_letter_code
_entity_poly.pdbx_strand_id
1 'polypeptide(L)'
;MQWTVFIDMLGFKKLNTVVTTDQQAQDLLEFMISNRDVLTGHEQALAEGYRKTGGHNPYDWYDVKSTCISDSVVVTFKPKEMEEETDADQVLTHSANALMLLIFRLCMLMHKCLLEQKITFRGGISTQFCDIRDSFAVGAGLSAASETEGKAKFARIALADDVVQNEALMGRVRQLFSRMYGDSEFLVAENGITWVNSLDLMLAGQDLRSPAVSRAMFHPATRPSVLATRMQCAQYLKAQQIFVVESIREYWAAYREHYEDNDLKRVNRGILRKYFWLRHYHNETVKNRRLVAFFIGSQRSLR
;
A
#
# COMPACT_ATOMS: atom_id res chain seq x y z
N MET A 1 11.67 9.13 14.17
CA MET A 1 10.69 9.99 13.46
C MET A 1 9.40 9.21 13.29
N GLN A 2 8.25 9.81 13.56
CA GLN A 2 6.96 9.14 13.38
C GLN A 2 6.60 9.00 11.89
N TRP A 3 5.78 8.01 11.56
CA TRP A 3 5.01 7.97 10.32
C TRP A 3 3.52 7.95 10.63
N THR A 4 2.74 8.75 9.91
CA THR A 4 1.28 8.81 9.98
C THR A 4 0.73 8.63 8.57
N VAL A 5 -0.21 7.71 8.40
CA VAL A 5 -0.87 7.44 7.13
C VAL A 5 -2.36 7.64 7.27
N PHE A 6 -2.94 8.27 6.27
CA PHE A 6 -4.38 8.33 6.05
C PHE A 6 -4.69 7.67 4.71
N ILE A 7 -5.56 6.66 4.71
CA ILE A 7 -6.05 5.97 3.51
C ILE A 7 -7.57 6.15 3.42
N ASP A 8 -8.05 6.58 2.27
CA ASP A 8 -9.46 6.51 1.88
C ASP A 8 -9.71 5.28 0.97
N MET A 9 -10.74 4.51 1.33
CA MET A 9 -11.14 3.29 0.64
C MET A 9 -12.16 3.57 -0.46
N LEU A 10 -11.65 3.79 -1.67
CA LEU A 10 -12.45 4.00 -2.87
C LEU A 10 -13.32 2.77 -3.18
N GLY A 11 -14.63 2.97 -3.09
CA GLY A 11 -15.65 1.93 -3.29
C GLY A 11 -16.39 1.56 -2.01
N PHE A 12 -15.87 1.94 -0.83
CA PHE A 12 -16.50 1.61 0.45
C PHE A 12 -17.91 2.16 0.59
N LYS A 13 -18.19 3.38 0.08
CA LYS A 13 -19.54 3.95 0.08
C LYS A 13 -20.58 3.00 -0.54
N LYS A 14 -20.24 2.29 -1.64
CA LYS A 14 -21.14 1.34 -2.29
C LYS A 14 -21.44 0.15 -1.37
N LEU A 15 -20.43 -0.34 -0.65
CA LEU A 15 -20.58 -1.42 0.34
C LEU A 15 -21.44 -0.96 1.52
N ASN A 16 -21.17 0.23 2.05
CA ASN A 16 -21.93 0.76 3.19
C ASN A 16 -23.40 1.03 2.83
N THR A 17 -23.70 1.43 1.59
CA THR A 17 -25.07 1.73 1.15
C THR A 17 -25.96 0.49 1.02
N VAL A 18 -25.37 -0.70 0.81
CA VAL A 18 -26.14 -1.96 0.68
C VAL A 18 -26.41 -2.64 2.02
N VAL A 19 -25.88 -2.12 3.13
CA VAL A 19 -26.14 -2.63 4.47
C VAL A 19 -27.51 -2.19 4.94
N THR A 20 -28.44 -3.14 5.05
CA THR A 20 -29.81 -2.91 5.53
C THR A 20 -30.20 -3.81 6.69
N THR A 21 -29.31 -4.70 7.14
CA THR A 21 -29.53 -5.64 8.23
C THR A 21 -28.35 -5.68 9.19
N ASP A 22 -28.60 -6.12 10.44
CA ASP A 22 -27.54 -6.28 11.44
C ASP A 22 -26.48 -7.29 11.02
N GLN A 23 -26.86 -8.38 10.34
CA GLN A 23 -25.89 -9.35 9.84
C GLN A 23 -24.94 -8.73 8.81
N GLN A 24 -25.47 -7.97 7.85
CA GLN A 24 -24.65 -7.28 6.86
C GLN A 24 -23.73 -6.23 7.52
N ALA A 25 -24.20 -5.59 8.59
CA ALA A 25 -23.39 -4.66 9.36
C ALA A 25 -22.25 -5.40 10.08
N GLN A 26 -22.51 -6.55 10.70
CA GLN A 26 -21.47 -7.36 11.33
C GLN A 26 -20.44 -7.87 10.33
N ASP A 27 -20.88 -8.40 9.18
CA ASP A 27 -19.97 -8.86 8.12
C ASP A 27 -19.05 -7.72 7.64
N LEU A 28 -19.59 -6.51 7.48
CA LEU A 28 -18.80 -5.34 7.09
C LEU A 28 -17.85 -4.89 8.21
N LEU A 29 -18.27 -4.96 9.48
CA LEU A 29 -17.42 -4.66 10.62
C LEU A 29 -16.27 -5.67 10.76
N GLU A 30 -16.53 -6.95 10.58
CA GLU A 30 -15.51 -8.01 10.58
C GLU A 30 -14.49 -7.79 9.45
N PHE A 31 -14.96 -7.43 8.25
CA PHE A 31 -14.08 -7.04 7.15
C PHE A 31 -13.18 -5.87 7.57
N MET A 32 -13.75 -4.82 8.16
CA MET A 32 -13.02 -3.64 8.62
C MET A 32 -12.00 -3.93 9.73
N ILE A 33 -12.37 -4.77 10.69
CA ILE A 33 -11.49 -5.25 11.75
C ILE A 33 -10.34 -6.04 11.14
N SER A 34 -10.63 -6.98 10.24
CA SER A 34 -9.59 -7.79 9.59
C SER A 34 -8.62 -6.95 8.76
N ASN A 35 -9.08 -5.86 8.14
CA ASN A 35 -8.25 -4.89 7.41
C ASN A 35 -7.31 -4.13 8.35
N ARG A 36 -7.84 -3.64 9.48
CA ARG A 36 -7.01 -3.02 10.54
C ARG A 36 -5.95 -4.02 11.03
N ASP A 37 -6.32 -5.28 11.21
CA ASP A 37 -5.42 -6.30 11.71
C ASP A 37 -4.33 -6.70 10.70
N VAL A 38 -4.48 -6.47 9.39
CA VAL A 38 -3.35 -6.57 8.44
C VAL A 38 -2.26 -5.54 8.77
N LEU A 39 -2.65 -4.38 9.30
CA LEU A 39 -1.73 -3.29 9.63
C LEU A 39 -1.07 -3.44 11.00
N THR A 40 -1.65 -4.18 11.95
CA THR A 40 -1.14 -4.31 13.34
C THR A 40 -1.04 -5.76 13.87
N GLY A 41 -1.81 -6.70 13.33
CA GLY A 41 -1.99 -8.06 13.85
C GLY A 41 -0.81 -9.02 13.68
N HIS A 42 0.27 -8.59 13.03
CA HIS A 42 1.45 -9.43 12.77
C HIS A 42 2.70 -9.02 13.55
N GLU A 43 2.61 -8.02 14.45
CA GLU A 43 3.77 -7.42 15.13
C GLU A 43 4.57 -8.43 15.94
N GLN A 44 3.93 -9.24 16.78
CA GLN A 44 4.64 -10.21 17.61
C GLN A 44 5.40 -11.25 16.77
N ALA A 45 4.74 -11.81 15.75
CA ALA A 45 5.35 -12.80 14.86
C ALA A 45 6.51 -12.20 14.04
N LEU A 46 6.35 -10.96 13.56
CA LEU A 46 7.39 -10.26 12.79
C LEU A 46 8.57 -9.86 13.69
N ALA A 47 8.31 -9.34 14.90
CA ALA A 47 9.34 -9.02 15.88
C ALA A 47 10.19 -10.25 16.23
N GLU A 48 9.55 -11.39 16.46
CA GLU A 48 10.26 -12.65 16.72
C GLU A 48 11.07 -13.12 15.51
N GLY A 49 10.53 -12.93 14.30
CA GLY A 49 11.26 -13.16 13.05
C GLY A 49 12.54 -12.31 12.96
N TYR A 50 12.45 -11.02 13.26
CA TYR A 50 13.61 -10.12 13.26
C TYR A 50 14.67 -10.54 14.29
N ARG A 51 14.26 -10.88 15.52
CA ARG A 51 15.17 -11.37 16.58
C ARG A 51 15.94 -12.61 16.14
N LYS A 52 15.27 -13.58 15.52
CA LYS A 52 15.92 -14.81 15.01
C LYS A 52 16.95 -14.55 13.93
N THR A 53 16.78 -13.49 13.15
CA THR A 53 17.73 -13.10 12.09
C THR A 53 18.90 -12.24 12.59
N GLY A 54 18.87 -11.79 13.85
CA GLY A 54 19.92 -10.96 14.45
C GLY A 54 20.03 -9.55 13.85
N GLY A 55 19.05 -9.11 13.06
CA GLY A 55 19.00 -7.80 12.42
C GLY A 55 18.26 -6.75 13.26
N HIS A 56 18.25 -5.50 12.77
CA HIS A 56 17.42 -4.45 13.34
C HIS A 56 15.94 -4.86 13.35
N ASN A 57 15.30 -4.76 14.51
CA ASN A 57 13.89 -5.04 14.71
C ASN A 57 13.11 -3.73 14.87
N PRO A 58 12.31 -3.31 13.88
CA PRO A 58 11.56 -2.06 13.94
C PRO A 58 10.60 -1.96 15.14
N TYR A 59 10.08 -3.09 15.64
CA TYR A 59 9.11 -3.09 16.75
C TYR A 59 9.72 -2.84 18.12
N ASP A 60 11.05 -2.91 18.23
CA ASP A 60 11.73 -2.48 19.46
C ASP A 60 11.77 -0.95 19.55
N TRP A 61 11.51 -0.24 18.43
CA TRP A 61 11.63 1.22 18.31
C TRP A 61 10.32 1.93 18.02
N TYR A 62 9.33 1.21 17.50
CA TYR A 62 8.05 1.78 17.09
C TYR A 62 6.89 1.02 17.71
N ASP A 63 5.93 1.78 18.24
CA ASP A 63 4.58 1.31 18.49
C ASP A 63 3.74 1.58 17.24
N VAL A 64 3.08 0.54 16.74
CA VAL A 64 2.18 0.67 15.60
C VAL A 64 0.76 0.69 16.12
N LYS A 65 0.01 1.72 15.73
CA LYS A 65 -1.42 1.83 16.06
C LYS A 65 -2.22 2.05 14.80
N SER A 66 -3.42 1.50 14.75
CA SER A 66 -4.33 1.66 13.62
C SER A 66 -5.77 1.79 14.11
N THR A 67 -6.55 2.63 13.42
CA THR A 67 -7.99 2.76 13.65
C THR A 67 -8.72 2.99 12.34
N CYS A 68 -9.96 2.52 12.27
CA CYS A 68 -10.85 2.75 11.14
C CYS A 68 -11.81 3.89 11.49
N ILE A 69 -11.91 4.89 10.62
CA ILE A 69 -12.81 6.04 10.76
C ILE A 69 -13.71 6.05 9.52
N SER A 70 -14.92 5.50 9.64
CA SER A 70 -15.85 5.33 8.51
C SER A 70 -15.21 4.56 7.34
N ASP A 71 -15.06 5.17 6.17
CA ASP A 71 -14.42 4.64 4.96
C ASP A 71 -12.91 4.80 4.92
N SER A 72 -12.31 5.27 6.01
CA SER A 72 -10.90 5.59 6.09
C SER A 72 -10.16 4.74 7.11
N VAL A 73 -8.87 4.53 6.87
CA VAL A 73 -7.95 3.86 7.80
C VAL A 73 -6.81 4.79 8.13
N VAL A 74 -6.54 4.95 9.42
CA VAL A 74 -5.40 5.72 9.93
C VAL A 74 -4.44 4.76 10.59
N VAL A 75 -3.17 4.81 10.21
CA VAL A 75 -2.10 4.04 10.86
C VAL A 75 -0.94 4.94 11.24
N THR A 76 -0.36 4.68 12.40
CA THR A 76 0.83 5.37 12.89
C THR A 76 1.92 4.37 13.23
N PHE A 77 3.15 4.70 12.88
CA PHE A 77 4.36 4.09 13.45
C PHE A 77 4.96 5.16 14.35
N LYS A 78 4.56 5.15 15.62
CA LYS A 78 4.97 6.13 16.61
C LYS A 78 6.27 5.65 17.28
N PRO A 79 7.34 6.46 17.32
CA PRO A 79 8.56 6.06 17.99
C PRO A 79 8.31 5.89 19.49
N LYS A 80 8.91 4.85 20.08
CA LYS A 80 8.97 4.65 21.52
C LYS A 80 9.93 5.67 22.14
N GLU A 81 9.72 5.99 23.40
CA GLU A 81 10.75 6.69 24.18
C GLU A 81 11.91 5.72 24.39
N MET A 82 13.07 6.06 23.79
CA MET A 82 14.29 5.25 23.86
C MET A 82 15.37 6.14 24.47
N GLU A 83 15.94 5.73 25.60
CA GLU A 83 16.90 6.55 26.36
C GLU A 83 18.31 6.60 25.72
N GLU A 84 18.63 5.70 24.79
CA GLU A 84 20.03 5.38 24.45
C GLU A 84 20.49 5.74 23.02
N GLU A 85 19.61 6.02 22.06
CA GLU A 85 20.03 6.26 20.67
C GLU A 85 20.11 7.73 20.30
N THR A 86 21.33 8.21 20.14
CA THR A 86 21.63 9.61 19.83
C THR A 86 22.27 9.79 18.44
N ASP A 87 22.59 8.70 17.73
CA ASP A 87 23.10 8.80 16.36
C ASP A 87 21.98 9.13 15.37
N ALA A 88 22.03 10.36 14.84
CA ALA A 88 21.07 10.86 13.86
C ALA A 88 21.02 9.99 12.59
N ASP A 89 22.13 9.42 12.13
CA ASP A 89 22.17 8.59 10.92
C ASP A 89 21.43 7.26 11.12
N GLN A 90 21.61 6.69 12.31
CA GLN A 90 20.93 5.48 12.73
C GLN A 90 19.43 5.71 12.88
N VAL A 91 19.01 6.82 13.48
CA VAL A 91 17.59 7.22 13.57
C VAL A 91 16.94 7.36 12.20
N LEU A 92 17.61 8.01 11.23
CA LEU A 92 17.12 8.11 9.86
C LEU A 92 17.01 6.74 9.18
N THR A 93 17.97 5.86 9.43
CA THR A 93 17.97 4.49 8.90
C THR A 93 16.82 3.67 9.48
N HIS A 94 16.55 3.77 10.79
CA HIS A 94 15.42 3.13 11.44
C HIS A 94 14.09 3.66 10.89
N SER A 95 13.97 4.98 10.71
CA SER A 95 12.78 5.60 10.12
C SER A 95 12.54 5.15 8.66
N ALA A 96 13.59 5.06 7.84
CA ALA A 96 13.48 4.56 6.47
C ALA A 96 13.03 3.09 6.40
N ASN A 97 13.54 2.24 7.30
CA ASN A 97 13.08 0.85 7.43
C ASN A 97 11.61 0.77 7.86
N ALA A 98 11.19 1.63 8.81
CA ALA A 98 9.80 1.70 9.25
C ALA A 98 8.86 2.10 8.10
N LEU A 99 9.23 3.08 7.27
CA LEU A 99 8.46 3.43 6.07
C LEU A 99 8.33 2.23 5.12
N MET A 100 9.43 1.51 4.85
CA MET A 100 9.40 0.36 3.96
C MET A 100 8.44 -0.73 4.45
N LEU A 101 8.51 -1.07 5.74
CA LEU A 101 7.60 -2.01 6.38
C LEU A 101 6.14 -1.54 6.32
N LEU A 102 5.90 -0.25 6.58
CA LEU A 102 4.60 0.38 6.45
C LEU A 102 4.05 0.25 5.03
N ILE A 103 4.82 0.57 3.99
CA ILE A 103 4.38 0.42 2.60
C ILE A 103 4.07 -1.04 2.26
N PHE A 104 4.87 -2.01 2.72
CA PHE A 104 4.55 -3.43 2.50
C PHE A 104 3.23 -3.84 3.15
N ARG A 105 2.95 -3.37 4.38
CA ARG A 105 1.66 -3.58 5.03
C ARG A 105 0.51 -2.94 4.26
N LEU A 106 0.69 -1.73 3.74
CA LEU A 106 -0.28 -1.08 2.87
C LEU A 106 -0.52 -1.86 1.58
N CYS A 107 0.52 -2.41 0.94
CA CYS A 107 0.38 -3.26 -0.25
C CYS A 107 -0.42 -4.54 0.06
N MET A 108 -0.18 -5.18 1.21
CA MET A 108 -0.97 -6.35 1.63
C MET A 108 -2.44 -5.99 1.86
N LEU A 109 -2.70 -4.85 2.49
CA LEU A 109 -4.05 -4.34 2.69
C LEU A 109 -4.74 -4.04 1.35
N MET A 110 -4.04 -3.38 0.41
CA MET A 110 -4.54 -3.11 -0.95
C MET A 110 -4.92 -4.39 -1.66
N HIS A 111 -4.10 -5.43 -1.50
CA HIS A 111 -4.36 -6.73 -2.11
C HIS A 111 -5.61 -7.38 -1.52
N LYS A 112 -5.71 -7.46 -0.19
CA LYS A 112 -6.88 -8.03 0.50
C LYS A 112 -8.18 -7.32 0.11
N CYS A 113 -8.22 -6.00 0.20
CA CYS A 113 -9.42 -5.23 -0.07
C CYS A 113 -9.87 -5.29 -1.54
N LEU A 114 -8.93 -5.38 -2.48
CA LEU A 114 -9.26 -5.63 -3.88
C LEU A 114 -9.87 -7.01 -4.09
N LEU A 115 -9.26 -8.06 -3.53
CA LEU A 115 -9.72 -9.44 -3.74
C LEU A 115 -11.08 -9.70 -3.11
N GLU A 116 -11.31 -9.19 -1.91
CA GLU A 116 -12.53 -9.49 -1.15
C GLU A 116 -13.69 -8.57 -1.56
N GLN A 117 -13.41 -7.28 -1.78
CA GLN A 117 -14.47 -6.27 -1.90
C GLN A 117 -14.31 -5.31 -3.08
N LYS A 118 -13.35 -5.57 -3.99
CA LYS A 118 -13.05 -4.71 -5.15
C LYS A 118 -12.78 -3.24 -4.76
N ILE A 119 -12.19 -3.02 -3.57
CA ILE A 119 -11.82 -1.69 -3.07
C ILE A 119 -10.42 -1.31 -3.57
N THR A 120 -10.23 -0.04 -3.89
CA THR A 120 -8.90 0.55 -4.17
C THR A 120 -8.64 1.72 -3.23
N PHE A 121 -7.40 2.21 -3.16
CA PHE A 121 -7.03 3.23 -2.17
C PHE A 121 -6.50 4.50 -2.79
N ARG A 122 -6.79 5.62 -2.14
CA ARG A 122 -6.02 6.85 -2.22
C ARG A 122 -5.57 7.25 -0.82
N GLY A 123 -4.46 7.96 -0.69
CA GLY A 123 -3.96 8.27 0.64
C GLY A 123 -2.80 9.25 0.68
N GLY A 124 -2.42 9.62 1.90
CA GLY A 124 -1.29 10.47 2.21
C GLY A 124 -0.45 9.91 3.35
N ILE A 125 0.85 10.19 3.32
CA ILE A 125 1.82 9.80 4.35
C ILE A 125 2.54 11.05 4.83
N SER A 126 2.53 11.27 6.14
CA SER A 126 3.23 12.35 6.83
C SER A 126 4.18 11.78 7.89
N THR A 127 5.18 12.57 8.28
CA THR A 127 6.04 12.32 9.44
C THR A 127 5.65 13.10 10.69
N GLN A 128 4.64 13.98 10.58
CA GLN A 128 4.14 14.74 11.72
C GLN A 128 3.41 13.85 12.74
N PHE A 129 3.35 14.37 13.97
CA PHE A 129 2.76 13.70 15.11
C PHE A 129 1.27 13.42 14.93
N CYS A 130 0.85 12.22 15.32
CA CYS A 130 -0.51 11.76 15.43
C CYS A 130 -0.54 10.67 16.50
N ASP A 131 -1.49 10.71 17.42
CA ASP A 131 -1.74 9.59 18.31
C ASP A 131 -3.11 8.99 18.04
N ILE A 132 -3.22 7.70 18.29
CA ILE A 132 -4.45 6.94 18.15
C ILE A 132 -4.81 6.36 19.51
N ARG A 133 -6.06 6.57 19.91
CA ARG A 133 -6.67 5.97 21.08
C ARG A 133 -8.12 5.63 20.76
N ASP A 134 -8.47 4.36 20.90
CA ASP A 134 -9.80 3.84 20.57
C ASP A 134 -10.20 4.18 19.11
N SER A 135 -11.31 4.89 18.92
CA SER A 135 -11.79 5.37 17.63
C SER A 135 -11.30 6.77 17.25
N PHE A 136 -10.40 7.36 18.03
CA PHE A 136 -9.89 8.71 17.81
C PHE A 136 -8.46 8.70 17.30
N ALA A 137 -8.20 9.52 16.29
CA ALA A 137 -6.87 9.88 15.82
C ALA A 137 -6.71 11.40 15.90
N VAL A 138 -5.65 11.87 16.55
CA VAL A 138 -5.46 13.31 16.84
C VAL A 138 -3.99 13.71 16.62
N GLY A 139 -3.77 14.77 15.83
CA GLY A 139 -2.47 15.38 15.64
C GLY A 139 -2.29 15.94 14.23
N ALA A 140 -1.28 16.80 14.06
CA ALA A 140 -1.00 17.47 12.79
C ALA A 140 -0.70 16.49 11.64
N GLY A 141 -0.14 15.32 11.93
CA GLY A 141 0.11 14.27 10.95
C GLY A 141 -1.13 13.69 10.30
N LEU A 142 -2.26 13.63 11.02
CA LEU A 142 -3.53 13.20 10.43
C LEU A 142 -4.02 14.24 9.41
N SER A 143 -3.98 15.52 9.79
CA SER A 143 -4.36 16.64 8.90
C SER A 143 -3.47 16.69 7.67
N ALA A 144 -2.15 16.65 7.84
CA ALA A 144 -1.19 16.67 6.73
C ALA A 144 -1.37 15.48 5.78
N ALA A 145 -1.59 14.27 6.32
CA ALA A 145 -1.85 13.08 5.52
C ALA A 145 -3.20 13.16 4.78
N SER A 146 -4.26 13.65 5.43
CA SER A 146 -5.59 13.83 4.81
C SER A 146 -5.59 14.91 3.73
N GLU A 147 -4.94 16.05 3.95
CA GLU A 147 -4.77 17.10 2.94
C GLU A 147 -3.98 16.59 1.74
N THR A 148 -2.96 15.78 1.99
CA THR A 148 -2.14 15.15 0.94
C THR A 148 -2.94 14.12 0.15
N GLU A 149 -3.79 13.32 0.81
CA GLU A 149 -4.76 12.46 0.14
C GLU A 149 -5.67 13.27 -0.78
N GLY A 150 -6.15 14.44 -0.34
CA GLY A 150 -6.98 15.33 -1.16
C GLY A 150 -6.33 15.79 -2.47
N LYS A 151 -4.99 15.76 -2.57
CA LYS A 151 -4.25 16.02 -3.82
C LYS A 151 -4.37 14.84 -4.82
N ALA A 152 -4.76 13.64 -4.37
CA ALA A 152 -4.90 12.43 -5.16
C ALA A 152 -6.29 12.30 -5.82
N LYS A 153 -6.35 12.61 -7.12
CA LYS A 153 -7.55 12.37 -7.93
C LYS A 153 -7.82 10.89 -8.25
N PHE A 154 -6.76 10.08 -8.21
CA PHE A 154 -6.75 8.68 -8.60
C PHE A 154 -6.29 7.79 -7.44
N ALA A 155 -6.42 6.46 -7.60
CA ALA A 155 -6.04 5.48 -6.59
C ALA A 155 -4.50 5.43 -6.40
N ARG A 156 -3.95 6.40 -5.66
CA ARG A 156 -2.53 6.59 -5.39
C ARG A 156 -2.31 7.10 -3.98
N ILE A 157 -1.11 6.83 -3.46
CA ILE A 157 -0.66 7.32 -2.17
C ILE A 157 0.42 8.38 -2.41
N ALA A 158 0.34 9.53 -1.74
CA ALA A 158 1.32 10.61 -1.84
C ALA A 158 2.07 10.81 -0.52
N LEU A 159 3.30 11.33 -0.63
CA LEU A 159 4.04 11.85 0.51
C LEU A 159 3.67 13.32 0.74
N ALA A 160 3.45 13.68 2.00
CA ALA A 160 3.18 15.04 2.43
C ALA A 160 4.46 15.89 2.37
N ASP A 161 4.28 17.21 2.37
CA ASP A 161 5.38 18.16 2.17
C ASP A 161 6.43 18.05 3.29
N ASP A 162 6.01 17.76 4.53
CA ASP A 162 6.92 17.55 5.67
C ASP A 162 7.86 16.35 5.47
N VAL A 163 7.43 15.33 4.73
CA VAL A 163 8.27 14.19 4.35
C VAL A 163 9.24 14.59 3.25
N VAL A 164 8.72 15.21 2.19
CA VAL A 164 9.49 15.52 0.98
C VAL A 164 10.56 16.58 1.25
N GLN A 165 10.27 17.55 2.11
CA GLN A 165 11.20 18.61 2.50
C GLN A 165 12.33 18.12 3.42
N ASN A 166 12.19 16.93 4.03
CA ASN A 166 13.25 16.32 4.82
C ASN A 166 14.26 15.59 3.91
N GLU A 167 15.20 16.34 3.34
CA GLU A 167 16.17 15.83 2.36
C GLU A 167 17.01 14.68 2.91
N ALA A 168 17.40 14.73 4.18
CA ALA A 168 18.21 13.67 4.81
C ALA A 168 17.43 12.35 4.90
N LEU A 169 16.18 12.40 5.34
CA LEU A 169 15.29 11.24 5.38
C LEU A 169 15.03 10.70 3.98
N MET A 170 14.69 11.57 3.02
CA MET A 170 14.43 11.18 1.64
C MET A 170 15.66 10.58 0.97
N GLY A 171 16.85 11.09 1.26
CA GLY A 171 18.13 10.50 0.84
C GLY A 171 18.30 9.09 1.38
N ARG A 172 18.07 8.88 2.68
CA ARG A 172 18.17 7.56 3.33
C ARG A 172 17.15 6.57 2.79
N VAL A 173 15.91 7.00 2.59
CA VAL A 173 14.83 6.21 1.98
C VAL A 173 15.23 5.77 0.57
N ARG A 174 15.66 6.69 -0.30
CA ARG A 174 16.10 6.33 -1.67
C ARG A 174 17.28 5.37 -1.66
N GLN A 175 18.26 5.59 -0.78
CA GLN A 175 19.43 4.72 -0.65
C GLN A 175 19.04 3.29 -0.25
N LEU A 176 18.18 3.17 0.77
CA LEU A 176 17.70 1.87 1.25
C LEU A 176 16.96 1.10 0.15
N PHE A 177 15.99 1.76 -0.50
CA PHE A 177 15.20 1.13 -1.55
C PHE A 177 16.04 0.78 -2.77
N SER A 178 16.98 1.62 -3.20
CA SER A 178 17.89 1.30 -4.31
C SER A 178 18.77 0.09 -3.98
N ARG A 179 19.29 0.00 -2.75
CA ARG A 179 20.10 -1.15 -2.30
C ARG A 179 19.30 -2.46 -2.29
N MET A 180 18.00 -2.40 -1.99
CA MET A 180 17.14 -3.59 -1.86
C MET A 180 16.47 -3.99 -3.18
N TYR A 181 15.96 -3.01 -3.91
CA TYR A 181 15.05 -3.18 -5.05
C TYR A 181 15.58 -2.57 -6.36
N GLY A 182 16.83 -2.10 -6.36
CA GLY A 182 17.55 -1.72 -7.57
C GLY A 182 16.92 -0.54 -8.29
N ASP A 183 16.46 -0.80 -9.52
CA ASP A 183 15.84 0.14 -10.45
C ASP A 183 14.37 0.46 -10.12
N SER A 184 13.97 0.33 -8.85
CA SER A 184 12.59 0.60 -8.45
C SER A 184 12.23 2.07 -8.45
N GLU A 185 11.17 2.38 -9.20
CA GLU A 185 10.52 3.69 -9.21
C GLU A 185 9.47 3.79 -8.10
N PHE A 186 9.78 3.29 -6.90
CA PHE A 186 8.83 3.28 -5.78
C PHE A 186 8.39 4.70 -5.35
N LEU A 187 9.21 5.72 -5.63
CA LEU A 187 8.84 7.12 -5.50
C LEU A 187 8.92 7.81 -6.86
N VAL A 188 7.80 8.40 -7.28
CA VAL A 188 7.68 9.10 -8.55
C VAL A 188 7.24 10.54 -8.28
N ALA A 189 8.05 11.51 -8.69
CA ALA A 189 7.66 12.91 -8.67
C ALA A 189 6.88 13.26 -9.95
N GLU A 190 5.64 13.75 -9.79
CA GLU A 190 4.78 14.14 -10.90
C GLU A 190 3.94 15.36 -10.50
N ASN A 191 3.99 16.43 -11.30
CA ASN A 191 3.24 17.68 -11.06
C ASN A 191 3.44 18.26 -9.64
N GLY A 192 4.69 18.20 -9.13
CA GLY A 192 5.04 18.72 -7.81
C GLY A 192 4.62 17.83 -6.63
N ILE A 193 4.08 16.64 -6.88
CA ILE A 193 3.69 15.67 -5.83
C ILE A 193 4.60 14.45 -5.93
N THR A 194 5.10 13.98 -4.78
CA THR A 194 5.86 12.71 -4.71
C THR A 194 4.89 11.57 -4.38
N TRP A 195 4.70 10.68 -5.34
CA TRP A 195 3.81 9.53 -5.24
C TRP A 195 4.56 8.27 -4.82
N VAL A 196 3.93 7.46 -3.98
CA VAL A 196 4.35 6.09 -3.69
C VAL A 196 3.78 5.16 -4.77
N ASN A 197 4.66 4.60 -5.60
CA ASN A 197 4.31 3.59 -6.58
C ASN A 197 4.29 2.21 -5.92
N SER A 198 3.22 1.94 -5.18
CA SER A 198 3.03 0.68 -4.45
C SER A 198 3.01 -0.54 -5.37
N LEU A 199 2.50 -0.39 -6.60
CA LEU A 199 2.51 -1.44 -7.60
C LEU A 199 3.94 -1.76 -8.04
N ASP A 200 4.74 -0.75 -8.40
CA ASP A 200 6.14 -0.95 -8.78
C ASP A 200 6.92 -1.65 -7.67
N LEU A 201 6.75 -1.22 -6.42
CA LEU A 201 7.41 -1.86 -5.28
C LEU A 201 6.97 -3.33 -5.12
N MET A 202 5.68 -3.61 -5.24
CA MET A 202 5.16 -4.98 -5.17
C MET A 202 5.76 -5.85 -6.28
N LEU A 203 5.88 -5.32 -7.51
CA LEU A 203 6.54 -6.02 -8.62
C LEU A 203 8.04 -6.16 -8.39
N ALA A 204 8.71 -5.16 -7.80
CA ALA A 204 10.11 -5.23 -7.42
C ALA A 204 10.36 -6.37 -6.42
N GLY A 205 9.42 -6.59 -5.49
CA GLY A 205 9.45 -7.64 -4.47
C GLY A 205 9.44 -9.07 -5.01
N GLN A 206 9.16 -9.25 -6.31
CA GLN A 206 9.22 -10.55 -6.98
C GLN A 206 10.22 -10.63 -8.14
N ASP A 207 10.88 -9.52 -8.49
CA ASP A 207 11.80 -9.42 -9.61
C ASP A 207 13.22 -9.86 -9.21
N LEU A 208 13.85 -10.77 -9.96
CA LEU A 208 15.22 -11.20 -9.68
C LEU A 208 16.27 -10.12 -9.98
N ARG A 209 15.89 -9.06 -10.69
CA ARG A 209 16.75 -7.89 -10.88
C ARG A 209 16.89 -7.09 -9.57
N SER A 210 15.94 -7.22 -8.64
CA SER A 210 16.03 -6.65 -7.30
C SER A 210 17.08 -7.41 -6.47
N PRO A 211 18.12 -6.72 -5.96
CA PRO A 211 19.21 -7.39 -5.23
C PRO A 211 18.74 -8.22 -4.02
N ALA A 212 17.75 -7.73 -3.25
CA ALA A 212 17.22 -8.45 -2.11
C ALA A 212 16.49 -9.73 -2.51
N VAL A 213 15.70 -9.67 -3.59
CA VAL A 213 14.93 -10.82 -4.10
C VAL A 213 15.86 -11.86 -4.72
N SER A 214 16.87 -11.44 -5.47
CA SER A 214 17.89 -12.34 -6.01
C SER A 214 18.55 -13.15 -4.90
N ARG A 215 19.07 -12.46 -3.86
CA ARG A 215 19.66 -13.12 -2.68
C ARG A 215 18.69 -14.08 -2.00
N ALA A 216 17.44 -13.64 -1.78
CA ALA A 216 16.42 -14.44 -1.11
C ALA A 216 16.00 -15.67 -1.93
N MET A 217 15.95 -15.58 -3.26
CA MET A 217 15.59 -16.70 -4.14
C MET A 217 16.64 -17.81 -4.11
N PHE A 218 17.92 -17.46 -4.00
CA PHE A 218 19.01 -18.44 -3.99
C PHE A 218 19.28 -19.06 -2.61
N HIS A 219 18.65 -18.56 -1.55
CA HIS A 219 18.76 -19.13 -0.20
C HIS A 219 17.56 -20.04 0.15
N PRO A 220 17.77 -21.32 0.54
CA PRO A 220 16.67 -22.28 0.75
C PRO A 220 15.60 -21.83 1.76
N ALA A 221 15.99 -21.15 2.85
CA ALA A 221 15.05 -20.72 3.88
C ALA A 221 14.12 -19.59 3.44
N THR A 222 14.51 -18.76 2.48
CA THR A 222 13.76 -17.57 2.04
C THR A 222 13.14 -17.72 0.66
N ARG A 223 13.58 -18.72 -0.12
CA ARG A 223 13.02 -19.03 -1.43
C ARG A 223 11.51 -19.24 -1.42
N PRO A 224 10.90 -19.98 -0.45
CA PRO A 224 9.46 -20.15 -0.41
C PRO A 224 8.69 -18.83 -0.33
N SER A 225 9.20 -17.86 0.45
CA SER A 225 8.58 -16.54 0.57
C SER A 225 8.60 -15.78 -0.76
N VAL A 226 9.70 -15.82 -1.51
CA VAL A 226 9.78 -15.18 -2.85
C VAL A 226 8.77 -15.81 -3.82
N LEU A 227 8.62 -17.13 -3.80
CA LEU A 227 7.64 -17.83 -4.63
C LEU A 227 6.20 -17.49 -4.22
N ALA A 228 5.92 -17.40 -2.92
CA ALA A 228 4.62 -16.98 -2.42
C ALA A 228 4.29 -15.54 -2.84
N THR A 229 5.23 -14.61 -2.71
CA THR A 229 5.07 -13.21 -3.16
C THR A 229 4.76 -13.14 -4.66
N ARG A 230 5.42 -13.95 -5.48
CA ARG A 230 5.12 -14.07 -6.92
C ARG A 230 3.68 -14.49 -7.20
N MET A 231 3.22 -15.55 -6.54
CA MET A 231 1.85 -16.04 -6.70
C MET A 231 0.83 -14.98 -6.28
N GLN A 232 1.07 -14.31 -5.15
CA GLN A 232 0.23 -13.22 -4.67
C GLN A 232 0.20 -12.05 -5.67
N CYS A 233 1.35 -11.65 -6.22
CA CYS A 233 1.40 -10.59 -7.23
C CYS A 233 0.60 -10.97 -8.49
N ALA A 234 0.70 -12.23 -8.95
CA ALA A 234 -0.04 -12.69 -10.12
C ALA A 234 -1.56 -12.67 -9.88
N GLN A 235 -2.01 -13.10 -8.69
CA GLN A 235 -3.42 -13.03 -8.28
C GLN A 235 -3.90 -11.58 -8.23
N TYR A 236 -3.14 -10.68 -7.61
CA TYR A 236 -3.44 -9.25 -7.55
C TYR A 236 -3.57 -8.63 -8.94
N LEU A 237 -2.59 -8.85 -9.82
CA LEU A 237 -2.60 -8.31 -11.19
C LEU A 237 -3.82 -8.81 -11.97
N LYS A 238 -4.19 -10.08 -11.79
CA LYS A 238 -5.37 -10.65 -12.44
C LYS A 238 -6.66 -10.03 -11.92
N ALA A 239 -6.78 -9.89 -10.61
CA ALA A 239 -7.93 -9.25 -9.97
C ALA A 239 -8.06 -7.77 -10.40
N GLN A 240 -6.95 -7.03 -10.43
CA GLN A 240 -6.91 -5.66 -10.93
C GLN A 240 -7.37 -5.58 -12.39
N GLN A 241 -6.87 -6.47 -13.25
CA GLN A 241 -7.27 -6.52 -14.65
C GLN A 241 -8.79 -6.72 -14.79
N ILE A 242 -9.34 -7.72 -14.08
CA ILE A 242 -10.77 -8.03 -14.11
C ILE A 242 -11.56 -6.82 -13.62
N PHE A 243 -11.24 -6.30 -12.44
CA PHE A 243 -11.95 -5.18 -11.82
C PHE A 243 -11.98 -3.93 -12.71
N VAL A 244 -10.83 -3.55 -13.29
CA VAL A 244 -10.74 -2.37 -14.16
C VAL A 244 -11.54 -2.58 -15.45
N VAL A 245 -11.47 -3.75 -16.07
CA VAL A 245 -12.21 -4.05 -17.32
C VAL A 245 -13.72 -4.08 -17.07
N GLU A 246 -14.16 -4.74 -16.00
CA GLU A 246 -15.57 -4.77 -15.61
C GLU A 246 -16.09 -3.37 -15.32
N SER A 247 -15.36 -2.58 -14.54
CA SER A 247 -15.75 -1.21 -14.22
C SER A 247 -15.84 -0.32 -15.46
N ILE A 248 -14.88 -0.42 -16.39
CA ILE A 248 -14.96 0.33 -17.66
C ILE A 248 -16.21 -0.08 -18.44
N ARG A 249 -16.53 -1.38 -18.52
CA ARG A 249 -17.73 -1.85 -19.23
C ARG A 249 -19.03 -1.35 -18.59
N GLU A 250 -19.14 -1.46 -17.27
CA GLU A 250 -20.29 -0.98 -16.49
C GLU A 250 -20.54 0.52 -16.72
N TYR A 251 -19.53 1.35 -16.46
CA TYR A 251 -19.68 2.81 -16.57
C TYR A 251 -19.77 3.28 -18.02
N TRP A 252 -19.25 2.51 -19.00
CA TRP A 252 -19.44 2.81 -20.41
C TRP A 252 -20.85 2.51 -20.89
N ALA A 253 -21.47 1.43 -20.39
CA ALA A 253 -22.88 1.15 -20.65
C ALA A 253 -23.77 2.25 -20.06
N ALA A 254 -23.57 2.59 -18.78
CA ALA A 254 -24.32 3.66 -18.10
C ALA A 254 -24.12 5.03 -18.76
N TYR A 255 -22.91 5.34 -19.24
CA TYR A 255 -22.64 6.56 -20.01
C TYR A 255 -23.44 6.66 -21.30
N ARG A 256 -23.68 5.53 -21.99
CA ARG A 256 -24.46 5.50 -23.24
C ARG A 256 -25.96 5.53 -22.98
N GLU A 257 -26.43 4.83 -21.94
CA GLU A 257 -27.84 4.82 -21.55
C GLU A 257 -28.33 6.20 -21.11
N HIS A 258 -27.54 6.90 -20.30
CA HIS A 258 -27.87 8.23 -19.78
C HIS A 258 -27.22 9.35 -20.60
N TYR A 259 -27.02 9.16 -21.90
CA TYR A 259 -26.28 10.12 -22.73
C TYR A 259 -26.98 11.48 -22.87
N GLU A 260 -28.31 11.49 -22.76
CA GLU A 260 -29.15 12.68 -22.83
C GLU A 260 -29.21 13.46 -21.50
N ASP A 261 -28.88 12.81 -20.38
CA ASP A 261 -28.78 13.45 -19.06
C ASP A 261 -27.37 14.02 -18.89
N ASN A 262 -27.24 15.35 -18.94
CA ASN A 262 -25.96 16.03 -18.86
C ASN A 262 -25.22 15.80 -17.53
N ASP A 263 -25.93 15.63 -16.42
CA ASP A 263 -25.33 15.43 -15.11
C ASP A 263 -24.81 14.00 -14.97
N LEU A 264 -25.64 13.00 -15.28
CA LEU A 264 -25.23 11.59 -15.26
C LEU A 264 -24.11 11.31 -16.27
N LYS A 265 -24.17 11.92 -17.45
CA LYS A 265 -23.10 11.87 -18.45
C LYS A 265 -21.78 12.41 -17.90
N ARG A 266 -21.80 13.56 -17.22
CA ARG A 266 -20.61 14.17 -16.62
C ARG A 266 -20.02 13.29 -15.53
N VAL A 267 -20.86 12.73 -14.65
CA VAL A 267 -20.45 11.81 -13.58
C VAL A 267 -19.80 10.56 -14.17
N ASN A 268 -20.48 9.86 -15.09
CA ASN A 268 -19.99 8.63 -15.71
C ASN A 268 -18.68 8.86 -16.47
N ARG A 269 -18.55 9.98 -17.20
CA ARG A 269 -17.29 10.36 -17.86
C ARG A 269 -16.16 10.58 -16.86
N GLY A 270 -16.45 11.20 -15.72
CA GLY A 270 -15.49 11.40 -14.64
C GLY A 270 -14.98 10.07 -14.07
N ILE A 271 -15.88 9.11 -13.85
CA ILE A 271 -15.56 7.77 -13.35
C ILE A 271 -14.73 6.99 -14.38
N LEU A 272 -15.15 6.99 -15.66
CA LEU A 272 -14.42 6.36 -16.76
C LEU A 272 -12.98 6.86 -16.85
N ARG A 273 -12.76 8.18 -16.71
CA ARG A 273 -11.41 8.76 -16.73
C ARG A 273 -10.52 8.16 -15.63
N LYS A 274 -11.07 7.87 -14.44
CA LYS A 274 -10.32 7.24 -13.33
C LYS A 274 -9.90 5.82 -13.69
N TYR A 275 -10.80 5.01 -14.25
CA TYR A 275 -10.47 3.63 -14.62
C TYR A 275 -9.57 3.52 -15.85
N PHE A 276 -9.70 4.42 -16.84
CA PHE A 276 -8.75 4.48 -17.95
C PHE A 276 -7.36 4.91 -17.48
N TRP A 277 -7.27 5.86 -16.55
CA TRP A 277 -6.00 6.20 -15.91
C TRP A 277 -5.41 4.99 -15.18
N LEU A 278 -6.21 4.28 -14.39
CA LEU A 278 -5.76 3.11 -13.62
C LEU A 278 -5.26 1.99 -14.54
N ARG A 279 -5.97 1.74 -15.65
CA ARG A 279 -5.54 0.81 -16.70
C ARG A 279 -4.17 1.20 -17.27
N HIS A 280 -3.99 2.47 -17.61
CA HIS A 280 -2.74 2.95 -18.18
C HIS A 280 -1.59 2.82 -17.18
N TYR A 281 -1.79 3.30 -15.95
CA TYR A 281 -0.82 3.19 -14.86
C TYR A 281 -0.37 1.75 -14.61
N HIS A 282 -1.32 0.79 -14.51
CA HIS A 282 -0.98 -0.62 -14.32
C HIS A 282 -0.20 -1.18 -15.50
N ASN A 283 -0.63 -0.92 -16.74
CA ASN A 283 0.02 -1.45 -17.93
C ASN A 283 1.46 -0.93 -18.07
N GLU A 284 1.68 0.37 -17.88
CA GLU A 284 3.03 0.94 -17.94
C GLU A 284 3.92 0.40 -16.82
N THR A 285 3.43 0.30 -15.59
CA THR A 285 4.19 -0.23 -14.45
C THR A 285 4.60 -1.70 -14.69
N VAL A 286 3.68 -2.54 -15.17
CA VAL A 286 3.99 -3.95 -15.52
C VAL A 286 5.00 -4.03 -16.67
N LYS A 287 4.83 -3.19 -17.71
CA LYS A 287 5.71 -3.17 -18.89
C LYS A 287 7.14 -2.77 -18.53
N ASN A 288 7.31 -1.75 -17.67
CA ASN A 288 8.63 -1.30 -17.21
C ASN A 288 9.38 -2.38 -16.45
N ARG A 289 8.67 -3.22 -15.69
CA ARG A 289 9.28 -4.35 -14.98
C ARG A 289 9.58 -5.57 -15.82
N ARG A 290 9.14 -5.61 -17.09
CA ARG A 290 9.43 -6.70 -18.05
C ARG A 290 9.38 -8.08 -17.40
N LEU A 291 8.35 -8.35 -16.58
CA LEU A 291 8.29 -9.54 -15.73
C LEU A 291 8.63 -10.77 -16.57
N VAL A 292 9.80 -11.35 -16.33
CA VAL A 292 10.25 -12.53 -17.07
C VAL A 292 9.35 -13.66 -16.60
N ALA A 293 8.57 -14.23 -17.52
CA ALA A 293 7.78 -15.42 -17.23
C ALA A 293 8.70 -16.50 -16.65
N PHE A 294 8.37 -17.05 -15.49
CA PHE A 294 9.16 -18.16 -14.95
C PHE A 294 8.94 -19.37 -15.85
N PHE A 295 10.02 -20.01 -16.29
CA PHE A 295 9.99 -21.37 -16.81
C PHE A 295 9.18 -22.24 -15.85
N ILE A 296 8.00 -22.70 -16.28
CA ILE A 296 7.26 -23.78 -15.63
C ILE A 296 8.09 -25.04 -15.87
N GLY A 297 9.06 -25.28 -15.00
CA GLY A 297 10.02 -26.37 -15.11
C GLY A 297 10.01 -27.25 -13.88
N SER A 298 8.88 -27.95 -13.62
CA SER A 298 8.86 -29.32 -13.08
C SER A 298 7.42 -29.80 -12.81
N GLN A 299 6.64 -30.04 -13.87
CA GLN A 299 5.77 -31.22 -13.91
C GLN A 299 6.56 -32.35 -14.61
N ARG A 300 7.59 -32.87 -13.94
CA ARG A 300 8.16 -34.18 -14.28
C ARG A 300 8.62 -34.87 -13.00
N SER A 301 8.13 -36.11 -12.85
CA SER A 301 8.42 -37.17 -11.88
C SER A 301 8.03 -36.96 -10.41
N LEU A 302 6.75 -37.17 -10.13
CA LEU A 302 6.34 -38.11 -9.07
C LEU A 302 5.35 -39.09 -9.69
N ARG A 303 5.91 -40.13 -10.33
CA ARG A 303 5.34 -41.48 -10.40
C ARG A 303 6.34 -42.38 -9.68
#